data_AF-A0A7S0FDU1-F1
#
_entry.id   AF-A0A7S0FDU1-F1
#
_cell.length_a   1.000
_cell.length_b   1.000
_cell.length_c   1.000
_cell.angle_alpha   90.00
_cell.angle_beta   90.00
_cell.angle_gamma   90.00
#
_symmetry.space_group_name_H-M   'P 1'
#
loop_
_entity.id
_entity.type
_entity.pdbx_description
1 polymer ?
#
loop_
_entity_poly.entity_id
_entity_poly.type
_entity_poly.pdbx_seq_one_letter_code
_entity_poly.pdbx_strand_id
1 'polypeptide(L)'
;KFDNITKRIRQLCGALDARYVDPVPITQKVIEGFYSGISTSEIDTLAAETCAYMSQRHPDFSTLAARIAVSNLHKSTSESFSETCRALREHHDGQGRPAALLSGEVAKFVDEHAAELDSAVDYRRDYSYDYFGFKTLEKSYLLRVHGKIIERPQHMLMRVSCGIHSGDVSAAIETYDLMSRRYFTHATPTLFNAGTPAPQMSSCFLLTVKSDSIEG
;
A
#
# COMPACT_ATOMS: atom_id res chain seq x y z
N LYS A 1 -19.88 -5.66 -21.49
CA LYS A 1 -18.54 -5.81 -20.85
C LYS A 1 -17.64 -4.63 -21.20
N PHE A 2 -17.44 -4.32 -22.49
CA PHE A 2 -16.73 -3.13 -22.96
C PHE A 2 -17.17 -1.84 -22.23
N ASP A 3 -18.47 -1.52 -22.26
CA ASP A 3 -18.99 -0.28 -21.68
C ASP A 3 -18.76 -0.16 -20.16
N ASN A 4 -18.75 -1.28 -19.45
CA ASN A 4 -18.50 -1.30 -18.00
C ASN A 4 -17.03 -0.99 -17.69
N ILE A 5 -16.10 -1.51 -18.50
CA ILE A 5 -14.66 -1.24 -18.36
C ILE A 5 -14.38 0.22 -18.70
N THR A 6 -14.90 0.70 -19.83
CA THR A 6 -14.76 2.10 -20.24
C THR A 6 -15.32 3.05 -19.18
N LYS A 7 -16.50 2.75 -18.61
CA LYS A 7 -17.11 3.56 -17.53
C LYS A 7 -16.22 3.59 -16.29
N ARG A 8 -15.64 2.46 -15.90
CA ARG A 8 -14.74 2.34 -14.76
C ARG A 8 -13.44 3.13 -14.97
N ILE A 9 -12.78 2.98 -16.12
CA ILE A 9 -11.57 3.74 -16.47
C ILE A 9 -11.89 5.24 -16.49
N ARG A 10 -13.02 5.64 -17.09
CA ARG A 10 -13.46 7.04 -17.14
C ARG A 10 -13.63 7.67 -15.76
N GLN A 11 -14.13 6.94 -14.76
CA GLN A 11 -14.24 7.43 -13.39
C GLN A 11 -12.86 7.72 -12.76
N LEU A 12 -11.81 7.00 -13.19
CA LEU A 12 -10.45 7.15 -12.69
C LEU A 12 -9.63 8.20 -13.46
N CYS A 13 -10.14 8.69 -14.59
CA CYS A 13 -9.49 9.75 -15.39
C CYS A 13 -9.68 11.17 -14.85
N GLY A 14 -10.33 11.36 -13.70
CA GLY A 14 -10.59 12.69 -13.14
C GLY A 14 -9.31 13.54 -13.01
N ALA A 15 -9.34 14.79 -13.46
CA ALA A 15 -8.22 15.73 -13.47
C ALA A 15 -6.97 15.30 -14.29
N LEU A 16 -7.10 14.30 -15.18
CA LEU A 16 -6.08 13.99 -16.19
C LEU A 16 -6.36 14.75 -17.49
N ASP A 17 -5.35 14.94 -18.33
CA ASP A 17 -5.49 15.62 -19.62
C ASP A 17 -6.30 14.76 -20.61
N ALA A 18 -7.57 15.14 -20.78
CA ALA A 18 -8.52 14.45 -21.68
C ALA A 18 -8.13 14.50 -23.16
N ARG A 19 -7.18 15.36 -23.56
CA ARG A 19 -6.65 15.39 -24.94
C ARG A 19 -5.76 14.19 -25.23
N TYR A 20 -5.11 13.65 -24.21
CA TYR A 20 -4.18 12.53 -24.32
C TYR A 20 -4.76 11.23 -23.73
N VAL A 21 -5.47 11.32 -22.61
CA VAL A 21 -5.98 10.16 -21.86
C VAL A 21 -7.45 9.92 -22.18
N ASP A 22 -7.71 9.26 -23.30
CA ASP A 22 -9.06 8.79 -23.67
C ASP A 22 -9.29 7.35 -23.17
N PRO A 23 -10.32 7.09 -22.32
CA PRO A 23 -10.69 5.75 -21.89
C PRO A 23 -11.03 4.77 -23.01
N VAL A 24 -11.51 5.24 -24.17
CA VAL A 24 -12.01 4.37 -25.25
C VAL A 24 -10.87 3.59 -25.93
N PRO A 25 -9.80 4.23 -26.45
CA PRO A 25 -8.64 3.53 -27.00
C PRO A 25 -7.95 2.61 -25.99
N ILE A 26 -7.91 3.00 -24.71
CA ILE A 26 -7.35 2.16 -23.64
C ILE A 26 -8.17 0.86 -23.53
N THR A 27 -9.50 0.99 -23.47
CA THR A 27 -10.39 -0.17 -23.32
C THR A 27 -10.29 -1.12 -24.51
N GLN A 28 -10.16 -0.59 -25.74
CA GLN A 28 -9.93 -1.41 -26.93
C GLN A 28 -8.67 -2.27 -26.80
N LYS A 29 -7.53 -1.66 -26.43
CA LYS A 29 -6.27 -2.38 -26.23
C LYS A 29 -6.35 -3.43 -25.12
N VAL A 30 -7.02 -3.11 -24.02
CA VAL A 30 -7.18 -4.04 -22.89
C VAL A 30 -7.96 -5.29 -23.30
N ILE A 31 -8.98 -5.13 -24.15
CA ILE A 31 -9.83 -6.23 -24.61
C ILE A 31 -9.11 -7.17 -25.57
N GLU A 32 -8.10 -6.69 -26.31
CA GLU A 32 -7.27 -7.54 -27.17
C GLU A 32 -6.53 -8.63 -26.36
N GLY A 33 -6.24 -8.38 -25.07
CA GLY A 33 -5.61 -9.36 -24.18
C GLY A 33 -6.60 -10.28 -23.44
N PHE A 34 -7.89 -10.23 -23.73
CA PHE A 34 -8.88 -11.04 -23.03
C PHE A 34 -8.92 -12.49 -23.50
N TYR A 35 -9.09 -13.40 -22.55
CA TYR A 35 -9.40 -14.81 -22.80
C TYR A 35 -10.67 -15.21 -22.06
N SER A 36 -11.27 -16.34 -22.47
CA SER A 36 -12.47 -16.87 -21.83
C SER A 36 -12.17 -17.26 -20.38
N GLY A 37 -12.96 -16.76 -19.44
CA GLY A 37 -12.80 -17.05 -18.00
C GLY A 37 -11.90 -16.08 -17.23
N ILE A 38 -11.37 -15.02 -17.86
CA ILE A 38 -10.58 -13.99 -17.17
C ILE A 38 -11.35 -13.37 -16.00
N SER A 39 -10.72 -13.26 -14.84
CA SER A 39 -11.32 -12.66 -13.66
C SER A 39 -11.34 -11.13 -13.74
N THR A 40 -12.20 -10.49 -12.94
CA THR A 40 -12.28 -9.02 -12.90
C THR A 40 -11.00 -8.37 -12.35
N SER A 41 -10.27 -9.05 -11.46
CA SER A 41 -8.98 -8.58 -10.93
C SER A 41 -7.86 -8.66 -11.97
N GLU A 42 -7.83 -9.73 -12.77
CA GLU A 42 -6.90 -9.86 -13.90
C GLU A 42 -7.17 -8.81 -14.97
N ILE A 43 -8.44 -8.49 -15.24
CA ILE A 43 -8.82 -7.40 -16.16
C ILE A 43 -8.27 -6.06 -15.66
N ASP A 44 -8.46 -5.72 -14.38
CA ASP A 44 -7.95 -4.46 -13.81
C ASP A 44 -6.40 -4.44 -13.82
N THR A 45 -5.75 -5.59 -13.62
CA THR A 45 -4.28 -5.72 -13.70
C THR A 45 -3.77 -5.46 -15.10
N LEU A 46 -4.37 -6.10 -16.12
CA LEU A 46 -4.03 -5.89 -17.52
C LEU A 46 -4.29 -4.43 -17.94
N ALA A 47 -5.37 -3.81 -17.45
CA ALA A 47 -5.67 -2.40 -17.71
C ALA A 47 -4.62 -1.47 -17.11
N ALA A 48 -4.17 -1.73 -15.88
CA ALA A 48 -3.11 -0.96 -15.25
C ALA A 48 -1.78 -1.10 -15.99
N GLU A 49 -1.40 -2.31 -16.40
CA GLU A 49 -0.17 -2.57 -17.17
C GLU A 49 -0.20 -1.91 -18.56
N THR A 50 -1.34 -2.00 -19.24
CA THR A 50 -1.55 -1.34 -20.55
C THR A 50 -1.39 0.18 -20.41
N CYS A 51 -2.00 0.78 -19.39
CA CYS A 51 -1.83 2.21 -19.12
C CYS A 51 -0.38 2.55 -18.77
N ALA A 52 0.30 1.73 -17.96
CA ALA A 52 1.69 1.95 -17.60
C ALA A 52 2.61 1.94 -18.84
N TYR A 53 2.37 1.04 -19.80
CA TYR A 53 3.10 1.03 -21.07
C TYR A 53 2.85 2.31 -21.89
N MET A 54 1.64 2.86 -21.83
CA MET A 54 1.28 4.11 -22.51
C MET A 54 1.86 5.37 -21.85
N SER A 55 2.53 5.27 -20.70
CA SER A 55 3.24 6.39 -20.05
C SER A 55 4.30 7.04 -20.94
N GLN A 56 4.86 6.29 -21.91
CA GLN A 56 5.77 6.82 -22.92
C GLN A 56 5.15 7.91 -23.80
N ARG A 57 3.81 7.96 -23.90
CA ARG A 57 3.08 8.96 -24.69
C ARG A 57 2.73 10.20 -23.88
N HIS A 58 2.31 10.02 -22.63
CA HIS A 58 1.96 11.10 -21.71
C HIS A 58 2.07 10.62 -20.26
N PRO A 59 2.63 11.43 -19.34
CA PRO A 59 2.83 11.03 -17.94
C PRO A 59 1.53 10.64 -17.20
N ASP A 60 0.39 11.27 -17.52
CA ASP A 60 -0.90 10.96 -16.89
C ASP A 60 -1.35 9.50 -17.05
N PHE A 61 -0.85 8.78 -18.05
CA PHE A 61 -1.10 7.34 -18.16
C PHE A 61 -0.47 6.55 -17.01
N SER A 62 0.66 6.99 -16.46
CA SER A 62 1.26 6.40 -15.25
C SER A 62 0.37 6.64 -14.03
N THR A 63 -0.18 7.85 -13.90
CA THR A 63 -1.15 8.16 -12.84
C THR A 63 -2.41 7.33 -12.99
N LEU A 64 -2.98 7.21 -14.19
CA LEU A 64 -4.15 6.37 -14.43
C LEU A 64 -3.88 4.90 -14.12
N ALA A 65 -2.73 4.37 -14.53
CA ALA A 65 -2.31 3.01 -14.23
C ALA A 65 -2.26 2.76 -12.72
N ALA A 66 -1.69 3.69 -11.95
CA ALA A 66 -1.66 3.63 -10.50
C ALA A 66 -3.07 3.61 -9.89
N ARG A 67 -3.94 4.51 -10.36
CA ARG A 67 -5.33 4.61 -9.87
C ARG A 67 -6.12 3.33 -10.12
N ILE A 68 -5.93 2.67 -11.27
CA ILE A 68 -6.54 1.38 -11.57
C ILE A 68 -6.02 0.30 -10.61
N ALA A 69 -4.69 0.24 -10.42
CA ALA A 69 -4.06 -0.74 -9.52
C ALA A 69 -4.49 -0.56 -8.06
N VAL A 70 -4.54 0.69 -7.58
CA VAL A 70 -5.06 1.06 -6.25
C VAL A 70 -6.52 0.66 -6.10
N SER A 71 -7.37 0.98 -7.09
CA SER A 71 -8.78 0.58 -7.06
C SER A 71 -8.95 -0.93 -7.01
N ASN A 72 -8.07 -1.69 -7.69
CA ASN A 72 -8.08 -3.15 -7.61
C ASN A 72 -7.68 -3.65 -6.21
N LEU A 73 -6.62 -3.09 -5.61
CA LEU A 73 -6.20 -3.42 -4.24
C LEU A 73 -7.30 -3.11 -3.22
N HIS A 74 -7.99 -1.97 -3.35
CA HIS A 74 -9.09 -1.59 -2.45
C HIS A 74 -10.25 -2.59 -2.48
N LYS A 75 -10.52 -3.25 -3.61
CA LYS A 75 -11.55 -4.30 -3.69
C LYS A 75 -11.20 -5.57 -2.91
N SER A 76 -9.90 -5.84 -2.71
CA SER A 76 -9.41 -7.06 -2.06
C SER A 76 -8.91 -6.85 -0.63
N THR A 77 -9.05 -5.63 -0.09
CA THR A 77 -8.56 -5.24 1.24
C THR A 77 -9.67 -4.55 2.03
N SER A 78 -9.65 -4.69 3.36
CA SER A 78 -10.62 -4.00 4.23
C SER A 78 -10.49 -2.48 4.12
N GLU A 79 -11.59 -1.78 4.34
CA GLU A 79 -11.62 -0.32 4.49
C GLU A 79 -11.30 0.16 5.91
N SER A 80 -11.30 -0.72 6.90
CA SER A 80 -10.92 -0.37 8.29
C SER A 80 -9.44 -0.67 8.52
N PHE A 81 -8.72 0.32 9.06
CA PHE A 81 -7.34 0.16 9.49
C PHE A 81 -7.28 -0.74 10.73
N SER A 82 -8.13 -0.50 11.71
CA SER A 82 -8.20 -1.29 12.95
C SER A 82 -8.53 -2.77 12.69
N GLU A 83 -9.43 -3.08 11.74
CA GLU A 83 -9.72 -4.46 11.32
C GLU A 83 -8.50 -5.12 10.66
N THR A 84 -7.80 -4.39 9.79
CA THR A 84 -6.56 -4.86 9.17
C THR A 84 -5.49 -5.17 10.21
N CYS A 85 -5.32 -4.30 11.22
CA CYS A 85 -4.41 -4.53 12.34
C CYS A 85 -4.78 -5.77 13.16
N ARG A 86 -6.08 -6.01 13.38
CA ARG A 86 -6.56 -7.23 14.04
C ARG A 86 -6.20 -8.49 13.25
N ALA A 87 -6.40 -8.48 11.93
CA ALA A 87 -6.02 -9.59 11.06
C ALA A 87 -4.49 -9.85 11.04
N LEU A 88 -3.68 -8.78 11.11
CA LEU A 88 -2.22 -8.89 11.23
C LEU A 88 -1.79 -9.49 12.57
N ARG A 89 -2.43 -9.09 13.67
CA ARG A 89 -2.18 -9.64 15.01
C ARG A 89 -2.56 -11.12 15.11
N GLU A 90 -3.70 -11.48 14.56
CA GLU A 90 -4.28 -12.83 14.65
C GLU A 90 -3.72 -13.78 13.56
N HIS A 91 -2.69 -13.35 12.83
CA HIS A 91 -2.06 -14.16 11.80
C HIS A 91 -1.41 -15.43 12.38
N HIS A 92 -1.66 -16.56 11.72
CA HIS A 92 -1.02 -17.84 11.98
C HIS A 92 -0.26 -18.30 10.74
N ASP A 93 0.85 -18.99 10.94
CA ASP A 93 1.64 -19.52 9.83
C ASP A 93 0.93 -20.72 9.14
N GLY A 94 1.54 -21.26 8.09
CA GLY A 94 1.00 -22.41 7.36
C GLY A 94 0.88 -23.70 8.19
N GLN A 95 1.47 -23.74 9.39
CA GLN A 95 1.38 -24.86 10.35
C GLN A 95 0.40 -24.55 11.50
N GLY A 96 -0.30 -23.41 11.47
CA GLY A 96 -1.24 -22.99 12.50
C GLY A 96 -0.58 -22.46 13.77
N ARG A 97 0.72 -22.13 13.75
CA ARG A 97 1.39 -21.51 14.89
C ARG A 97 1.17 -20.00 14.87
N PRO A 98 1.03 -19.34 16.04
CA PRO A 98 0.92 -17.89 16.08
C PRO A 98 2.13 -17.22 15.42
N ALA A 99 1.85 -16.36 14.44
CA ALA A 99 2.86 -15.67 13.65
C ALA A 99 2.42 -14.20 13.44
N ALA A 100 2.08 -13.55 14.56
CA ALA A 100 1.60 -12.17 14.56
C ALA A 100 2.56 -11.26 13.78
N LEU A 101 2.01 -10.43 12.90
CA LEU A 101 2.75 -9.45 12.11
C LEU A 101 2.72 -8.05 12.75
N LEU A 102 1.90 -7.88 13.79
CA LEU A 102 1.78 -6.66 14.57
C LEU A 102 2.20 -6.94 16.02
N SER A 103 2.99 -6.06 16.62
CA SER A 103 3.37 -6.15 18.02
C SER A 103 2.14 -6.01 18.93
N GLY A 104 2.17 -6.66 20.10
CA GLY A 104 1.07 -6.58 21.07
C GLY A 104 0.84 -5.17 21.61
N GLU A 105 1.91 -4.39 21.77
CA GLU A 105 1.87 -2.99 22.19
C GLU A 105 1.10 -2.11 21.20
N VAL A 106 1.51 -2.13 19.92
CA VAL A 106 0.82 -1.37 18.87
C VAL A 106 -0.61 -1.86 18.68
N ALA A 107 -0.83 -3.17 18.74
CA ALA A 107 -2.18 -3.72 18.60
C ALA A 107 -3.13 -3.21 19.70
N LYS A 108 -2.65 -3.16 20.95
CA LYS A 108 -3.43 -2.61 22.07
C LYS A 108 -3.70 -1.12 21.88
N PHE A 109 -2.69 -0.35 21.49
CA PHE A 109 -2.84 1.08 21.20
C PHE A 109 -3.87 1.33 20.08
N VAL A 110 -3.81 0.54 19.00
CA VAL A 110 -4.79 0.63 17.91
C VAL A 110 -6.19 0.24 18.38
N ASP A 111 -6.35 -0.80 19.19
CA ASP A 111 -7.66 -1.19 19.73
C ASP A 111 -8.26 -0.11 20.65
N GLU A 112 -7.43 0.57 21.45
CA GLU A 112 -7.84 1.66 22.35
C GLU A 112 -8.28 2.92 21.58
N HIS A 113 -7.65 3.22 20.45
CA HIS A 113 -7.89 4.41 19.63
C HIS A 113 -8.55 4.12 18.27
N ALA A 114 -9.19 2.96 18.11
CA ALA A 114 -9.62 2.43 16.81
C ALA A 114 -10.49 3.41 16.01
N ALA A 115 -11.49 4.02 16.64
CA ALA A 115 -12.40 4.95 15.97
C ALA A 115 -11.69 6.23 15.49
N GLU A 116 -10.77 6.77 16.30
CA GLU A 116 -10.02 7.98 15.98
C GLU A 116 -9.06 7.72 14.82
N LEU A 117 -8.29 6.63 14.90
CA LEU A 117 -7.34 6.22 13.87
C LEU A 117 -8.04 5.88 12.55
N ASP A 118 -9.13 5.10 12.57
CA ASP A 118 -9.90 4.77 11.36
C ASP A 118 -10.48 6.03 10.70
N SER A 119 -10.94 7.01 11.50
CA SER A 119 -11.49 8.26 10.98
C SER A 119 -10.43 9.21 10.39
N ALA A 120 -9.18 9.12 10.89
CA ALA A 120 -8.07 9.95 10.42
C ALA A 120 -7.54 9.51 9.05
N VAL A 121 -7.73 8.24 8.68
CA VAL A 121 -7.21 7.69 7.42
C VAL A 121 -7.96 8.25 6.20
N ASP A 122 -7.22 8.88 5.29
CA ASP A 122 -7.75 9.39 4.02
C ASP A 122 -7.33 8.51 2.84
N TYR A 123 -8.18 7.55 2.46
CA TYR A 123 -7.93 6.62 1.35
C TYR A 123 -7.85 7.28 -0.03
N ARG A 124 -8.28 8.53 -0.19
CA ARG A 124 -8.11 9.26 -1.46
C ARG A 124 -6.63 9.50 -1.75
N ARG A 125 -5.78 9.54 -0.71
CA ARG A 125 -4.33 9.74 -0.83
C ARG A 125 -3.63 8.56 -1.50
N ASP A 126 -4.21 7.36 -1.51
CA ASP A 126 -3.66 6.23 -2.29
C ASP A 126 -3.66 6.51 -3.80
N TYR A 127 -4.62 7.30 -4.30
CA TYR A 127 -4.71 7.65 -5.73
C TYR A 127 -3.70 8.71 -6.19
N SER A 128 -2.84 9.19 -5.27
CA SER A 128 -1.77 10.13 -5.58
C SER A 128 -0.47 9.44 -6.03
N TYR A 129 -0.34 8.12 -5.85
CA TYR A 129 0.87 7.38 -6.29
C TYR A 129 0.92 7.31 -7.81
N ASP A 130 2.14 7.28 -8.35
CA ASP A 130 2.37 6.85 -9.71
C ASP A 130 2.46 5.31 -9.75
N TYR A 131 2.50 4.74 -10.96
CA TYR A 131 2.37 3.29 -11.09
C TYR A 131 3.56 2.56 -10.48
N PHE A 132 4.78 3.05 -10.73
CA PHE A 132 6.00 2.41 -10.24
C PHE A 132 6.17 2.55 -8.73
N GLY A 133 5.83 3.71 -8.15
CA GLY A 133 5.80 3.91 -6.71
C GLY A 133 4.81 2.96 -6.04
N PHE A 134 3.58 2.86 -6.57
CA PHE A 134 2.59 1.92 -6.05
C PHE A 134 3.04 0.46 -6.17
N LYS A 135 3.58 0.04 -7.31
CA LYS A 135 4.09 -1.33 -7.50
C LYS A 135 5.27 -1.66 -6.59
N THR A 136 6.10 -0.66 -6.27
CA THR A 136 7.18 -0.83 -5.28
C THR A 136 6.60 -1.12 -3.90
N LEU A 137 5.58 -0.38 -3.48
CA LEU A 137 4.88 -0.62 -2.21
C LEU A 137 4.22 -2.01 -2.21
N GLU A 138 3.47 -2.35 -3.26
CA GLU A 138 2.76 -3.62 -3.41
C GLU A 138 3.71 -4.83 -3.33
N LYS A 139 4.89 -4.72 -3.96
CA LYS A 139 5.86 -5.81 -4.02
C LYS A 139 6.51 -6.09 -2.66
N SER A 140 6.82 -5.04 -1.90
CA SER A 140 7.77 -5.17 -0.79
C SER A 140 7.28 -4.61 0.54
N TYR A 141 6.45 -3.56 0.56
CA TYR A 141 6.17 -2.82 1.80
C TYR A 141 4.84 -3.18 2.46
N LEU A 142 3.82 -3.55 1.66
CA LEU A 142 2.49 -3.86 2.20
C LEU A 142 2.48 -5.27 2.79
N LEU A 143 2.04 -5.38 4.05
CA LEU A 143 2.01 -6.67 4.74
C LEU A 143 1.01 -7.64 4.12
N ARG A 144 1.37 -8.93 4.19
CA ARG A 144 0.64 -10.03 3.56
C ARG A 144 0.26 -11.08 4.58
N VAL A 145 -0.93 -11.63 4.41
CA VAL A 145 -1.42 -12.81 5.14
C VAL A 145 -1.69 -13.91 4.12
N HIS A 146 -1.07 -15.08 4.32
CA HIS A 146 -1.13 -16.22 3.39
C HIS A 146 -0.83 -15.83 1.92
N GLY A 147 0.18 -14.98 1.72
CA GLY A 147 0.61 -14.50 0.40
C GLY A 147 -0.24 -13.38 -0.21
N LYS A 148 -1.41 -13.09 0.36
CA LYS A 148 -2.31 -12.01 -0.09
C LYS A 148 -2.03 -10.72 0.65
N ILE A 149 -1.99 -9.60 -0.07
CA ILE A 149 -1.84 -8.27 0.54
C ILE A 149 -3.13 -7.95 1.28
N ILE A 150 -3.01 -7.55 2.55
CA ILE A 150 -4.14 -7.09 3.36
C ILE A 150 -4.03 -5.61 3.73
N GLU A 151 -2.83 -5.04 3.70
CA GLU A 151 -2.62 -3.61 3.94
C GLU A 151 -2.80 -2.77 2.68
N ARG A 152 -3.49 -1.63 2.83
CA ARG A 152 -3.42 -0.50 1.89
C ARG A 152 -2.19 0.36 2.18
N PRO A 153 -1.71 1.18 1.23
CA PRO A 153 -0.61 2.12 1.52
C PRO A 153 -0.92 3.04 2.70
N GLN A 154 -2.16 3.53 2.85
CA GLN A 154 -2.53 4.29 4.05
C GLN A 154 -2.44 3.48 5.35
N HIS A 155 -2.78 2.18 5.33
CA HIS A 155 -2.65 1.32 6.51
C HIS A 155 -1.20 1.15 6.92
N MET A 156 -0.31 0.96 5.94
CA MET A 156 1.14 0.88 6.20
C MET A 156 1.64 2.17 6.86
N LEU A 157 1.28 3.34 6.32
CA LEU A 157 1.69 4.63 6.89
C LEU A 157 1.13 4.86 8.29
N MET A 158 -0.13 4.49 8.54
CA MET A 158 -0.72 4.59 9.87
C MET A 158 -0.07 3.61 10.85
N ARG A 159 0.18 2.37 10.46
CA ARG A 159 0.94 1.38 11.26
C ARG A 159 2.31 1.92 11.63
N VAL A 160 3.05 2.49 10.68
CA VAL A 160 4.37 3.09 10.94
C VAL A 160 4.25 4.21 11.97
N SER A 161 3.26 5.09 11.81
CA SER A 161 3.03 6.21 12.72
C SER A 161 2.68 5.74 14.14
N CYS A 162 1.76 4.77 14.28
CA CYS A 162 1.44 4.14 15.55
C CYS A 162 2.66 3.41 16.15
N GLY A 163 3.49 2.77 15.32
CA GLY A 163 4.69 2.08 15.76
C GLY A 163 5.79 3.00 16.28
N ILE A 164 5.83 4.25 15.81
CA ILE A 164 6.78 5.28 16.29
C ILE A 164 6.23 5.99 17.53
N HIS A 165 4.92 6.27 17.56
CA HIS A 165 4.28 7.13 18.55
C HIS A 165 3.29 6.37 19.46
N SER A 166 3.56 5.10 19.76
CA SER A 166 2.72 4.31 20.68
C SER A 166 2.58 5.03 22.02
N GLY A 167 1.34 5.28 22.43
CA GLY A 167 1.01 6.06 23.63
C GLY A 167 0.64 7.53 23.39
N ASP A 168 0.79 8.04 22.17
CA ASP A 168 0.36 9.39 21.78
C ASP A 168 -0.37 9.36 20.41
N VAL A 169 -1.70 9.31 20.46
CA VAL A 169 -2.56 9.26 19.26
C VAL A 169 -2.48 10.54 18.45
N SER A 170 -2.28 11.69 19.09
CA SER A 170 -2.18 12.98 18.39
C SER A 170 -0.91 13.04 17.55
N ALA A 171 0.22 12.64 18.12
CA ALA A 171 1.50 12.56 17.39
C ALA A 171 1.46 11.49 16.29
N ALA A 172 0.82 10.34 16.52
CA ALA A 172 0.63 9.32 15.49
C ALA A 172 -0.16 9.86 14.28
N ILE A 173 -1.26 10.57 14.53
CA ILE A 173 -2.09 11.16 13.47
C ILE A 173 -1.36 12.27 12.73
N GLU A 174 -0.61 13.13 13.44
CA GLU A 174 0.21 14.18 12.82
C GLU A 174 1.26 13.58 11.87
N THR A 175 2.04 12.62 12.35
CA THR A 175 3.05 11.91 11.55
C THR A 175 2.42 11.21 10.35
N TYR A 176 1.24 10.59 10.53
CA TYR A 176 0.48 10.01 9.43
C TYR A 176 0.06 11.06 8.39
N ASP A 177 -0.47 12.22 8.81
CA ASP A 177 -0.92 13.27 7.89
C ASP A 177 0.25 13.78 7.03
N LEU A 178 1.39 14.04 7.67
CA LEU A 178 2.59 14.54 7.00
C LEU A 178 3.16 13.52 6.00
N MET A 179 3.26 12.24 6.38
CA MET A 179 3.74 11.19 5.48
C MET A 179 2.77 10.92 4.33
N SER A 180 1.48 10.79 4.61
CA SER A 180 0.47 10.48 3.58
C SER A 180 0.25 11.64 2.60
N ARG A 181 0.56 12.88 2.99
CA ARG A 181 0.67 14.05 2.10
C ARG A 181 2.05 14.22 1.46
N ARG A 182 3.00 13.33 1.75
CA ARG A 182 4.36 13.27 1.18
C ARG A 182 5.25 14.45 1.53
N TYR A 183 5.07 15.05 2.70
CA TYR A 183 6.04 16.03 3.21
C TYR A 183 7.39 15.37 3.52
N PHE A 184 7.37 14.11 3.98
CA PHE A 184 8.55 13.28 4.16
C PHE A 184 8.20 11.80 4.08
N THR A 185 9.21 10.94 4.10
CA THR A 185 9.07 9.49 4.30
C THR A 185 10.16 9.01 5.25
N HIS A 186 9.85 8.04 6.11
CA HIS A 186 10.88 7.32 6.83
C HIS A 186 11.68 6.40 5.91
N ALA A 187 12.85 5.98 6.39
CA ALA A 187 13.73 5.05 5.67
C ALA A 187 13.07 3.66 5.57
N THR A 188 13.54 2.88 4.61
CA THR A 188 13.04 1.54 4.31
C THR A 188 12.89 0.64 5.55
N PRO A 189 13.89 0.48 6.45
CA PRO A 189 13.75 -0.40 7.61
C PRO A 189 12.61 0.02 8.55
N THR A 190 12.39 1.32 8.70
CA THR A 190 11.27 1.85 9.49
C THR A 190 9.93 1.50 8.83
N LEU A 191 9.77 1.70 7.52
CA LEU A 191 8.52 1.37 6.82
C LEU A 191 8.19 -0.13 6.90
N PHE A 192 9.22 -0.99 6.85
CA PHE A 192 9.07 -2.43 6.98
C PHE A 192 8.69 -2.86 8.40
N ASN A 193 9.40 -2.34 9.41
CA ASN A 193 9.43 -2.97 10.72
C ASN A 193 8.75 -2.15 11.82
N ALA A 194 8.37 -0.89 11.58
CA ALA A 194 7.64 -0.12 12.58
C ALA A 194 6.30 -0.81 12.92
N GLY A 195 6.11 -1.02 14.23
CA GLY A 195 4.96 -1.69 14.81
C GLY A 195 4.91 -3.21 14.69
N THR A 196 5.90 -3.86 14.07
CA THR A 196 6.01 -5.33 14.04
C THR A 196 6.61 -5.88 15.35
N PRO A 197 6.51 -7.18 15.67
CA PRO A 197 6.98 -7.74 16.94
C PRO A 197 8.49 -7.57 17.23
N ALA A 198 9.32 -7.42 16.20
CA ALA A 198 10.76 -7.21 16.32
C ALA A 198 11.16 -5.99 15.46
N PRO A 199 10.93 -4.76 15.94
CA PRO A 199 10.99 -3.56 15.11
C PRO A 199 12.44 -3.09 14.85
N GLN A 200 13.10 -3.71 13.88
CA GLN A 200 14.41 -3.27 13.39
C GLN A 200 14.25 -2.05 12.47
N MET A 201 14.32 -0.85 13.04
CA MET A 201 14.00 0.39 12.29
C MET A 201 15.22 1.13 11.72
N SER A 202 16.45 0.66 12.00
CA SER A 202 17.70 1.31 11.59
C SER A 202 18.61 0.31 10.90
N SER A 203 18.98 0.51 9.63
CA SER A 203 19.82 -0.47 8.90
C SER A 203 21.32 -0.17 8.91
N CYS A 204 21.73 1.05 9.24
CA CYS A 204 23.13 1.48 9.15
C CYS A 204 23.79 1.39 10.53
N PHE A 205 24.87 0.61 10.63
CA PHE A 205 25.64 0.44 11.85
C PHE A 205 27.11 0.72 11.56
N LEU A 206 27.74 1.49 12.43
CA LEU A 206 29.19 1.70 12.42
C LEU A 206 29.78 0.79 13.49
N LEU A 207 30.70 -0.08 13.08
CA LEU A 207 31.41 -0.99 13.96
C LEU A 207 32.89 -0.60 13.98
N THR A 208 33.48 -0.62 15.17
CA THR A 208 34.94 -0.56 15.35
C THR A 208 35.43 -1.95 15.75
N VAL A 209 36.63 -2.30 15.29
CA VAL A 209 37.32 -3.51 15.76
C VAL A 209 37.50 -3.41 17.27
N LYS A 210 37.20 -4.50 18.01
CA LYS A 210 37.20 -4.44 19.49
C LYS A 210 38.61 -4.38 20.06
N SER A 211 39.54 -5.09 19.45
CA SER A 211 40.96 -5.09 19.78
C SER A 211 41.77 -5.68 18.63
N ASP A 212 43.06 -5.35 18.54
CA ASP A 212 43.98 -5.99 17.60
C ASP A 212 44.37 -7.39 18.10
N SER A 213 43.43 -8.33 17.98
CA SER A 213 43.59 -9.73 18.40
C SER A 213 42.76 -10.63 17.47
N ILE A 214 43.04 -11.94 17.48
CA ILE A 214 42.28 -12.93 16.68
C ILE A 214 40.80 -12.98 17.09
N GLU A 215 40.52 -12.71 18.37
CA GLU A 215 39.17 -12.76 18.92
C GLU A 215 38.38 -11.46 18.71
N GLY A 216 39.04 -10.33 18.40
CA GLY A 216 38.50 -8.96 18.40
C GLY A 216 38.10 -8.41 17.04
#